data_AF-A0AA38TNR0-F1
#
_entry.id   AF-A0AA38TNR0-F1
#
_cell.length_a   1.000
_cell.length_b   1.000
_cell.length_c   1.000
_cell.angle_alpha   90.00
_cell.angle_beta   90.00
_cell.angle_gamma   90.00
#
_symmetry.space_group_name_H-M   'P 1'
#
loop_
_entity.id
_entity.type
_entity.pdbx_description
1 polymer ?
#
loop_
_entity_poly.entity_id
_entity_poly.type
_entity_poly.pdbx_seq_one_letter_code
_entity_poly.pdbx_strand_id
1 'polypeptide(L)'
;MSQQADAPGRGCISSFTPPIRETDLREAEAMHTLVLLNTATYPRDLVRDIFYRSFDREYDITHHVFRWDTTPYEQVFANGFHTRRQEHMSDKDYCNLEQYVNHGGGRPLDSTRPTRHCFVSTTLNSGWYPSVSTKQGERVVTRYEIYAPGGIWVAETLGDRYRFSAQDEVAFVNGIAPQYIRSAQVFRLQASGQHTRRERVNNIIYVNGGFNPQSFYADERMPEITRPIKLYQDPTTKKIENLIVQIWNPSQMRRKREINIKYVNYKAFMDDGILIDAAFRSSREDEMYVFMKNEYALINYAPGGTYDRVVNGPHLICDSFPSLSGTTFGEHGIDCAFTTHYDNECFIFSGNLCAKIDYAPGTINLVIKMP
;
A
#
# COMPACT_ATOMS: atom_id res chain seq x y z
N MET A 1 -20.06 12.10 7.86
CA MET A 1 -19.94 11.62 9.25
C MET A 1 -19.76 10.10 9.19
N SER A 2 -18.53 9.62 9.34
CA SER A 2 -18.15 8.21 9.15
C SER A 2 -18.54 7.36 10.36
N GLN A 3 -19.68 6.66 10.27
CA GLN A 3 -20.05 5.57 11.19
C GLN A 3 -19.24 4.28 10.91
N GLN A 4 -18.47 4.23 9.82
CA GLN A 4 -17.73 3.04 9.37
C GLN A 4 -16.33 2.90 9.98
N ALA A 5 -15.73 3.99 10.48
CA ALA A 5 -14.39 3.96 11.06
C ALA A 5 -14.29 3.17 12.38
N ASP A 6 -15.43 2.99 13.06
CA ASP A 6 -15.55 2.21 14.30
C ASP A 6 -16.31 0.89 14.05
N ALA A 7 -16.46 0.45 12.79
CA ALA A 7 -17.16 -0.78 12.47
C ALA A 7 -16.38 -2.00 13.02
N PRO A 8 -17.02 -2.94 13.74
CA PRO A 8 -16.36 -4.09 14.34
C PRO A 8 -15.50 -4.89 13.35
N GLY A 9 -15.91 -4.97 12.08
CA GLY A 9 -15.19 -5.68 11.03
C GLY A 9 -13.89 -5.04 10.54
N ARG A 10 -13.56 -3.79 10.92
CA ARG A 10 -12.40 -3.04 10.38
C ARG A 10 -11.06 -3.76 10.58
N GLY A 11 -10.93 -4.59 11.62
CA GLY A 11 -9.75 -5.44 11.83
C GLY A 11 -9.47 -6.50 10.78
N CYS A 12 -10.52 -6.88 10.04
CA CYS A 12 -10.57 -8.04 9.18
C CYS A 12 -10.71 -7.67 7.69
N ILE A 13 -10.63 -6.38 7.34
CA ILE A 13 -10.78 -5.92 5.95
C ILE A 13 -9.48 -5.96 5.13
N SER A 14 -8.33 -6.21 5.78
CA SER A 14 -7.02 -6.23 5.11
C SER A 14 -6.88 -7.32 4.05
N SER A 15 -7.67 -8.39 4.10
CA SER A 15 -7.65 -9.44 3.08
C SER A 15 -8.37 -9.06 1.79
N PHE A 16 -9.15 -7.99 1.79
CA PHE A 16 -9.93 -7.57 0.64
C PHE A 16 -9.17 -6.54 -0.19
N THR A 17 -9.30 -6.66 -1.51
CA THR A 17 -8.72 -5.70 -2.45
C THR A 17 -9.58 -4.43 -2.49
N PRO A 18 -8.99 -3.24 -2.33
CA PRO A 18 -9.69 -1.98 -2.58
C PRO A 18 -10.22 -1.86 -4.02
N PRO A 19 -11.35 -1.15 -4.24
CA PRO A 19 -12.18 -0.50 -3.23
C PRO A 19 -13.01 -1.52 -2.44
N ILE A 20 -13.04 -1.36 -1.12
CA ILE A 20 -13.81 -2.23 -0.22
C ILE A 20 -15.31 -2.01 -0.47
N ARG A 21 -16.08 -3.09 -0.54
CA ARG A 21 -17.55 -3.05 -0.74
C ARG A 21 -18.28 -3.34 0.56
N GLU A 22 -19.58 -3.04 0.58
CA GLU A 22 -20.44 -3.34 1.74
C GLU A 22 -20.55 -4.85 2.03
N THR A 23 -20.44 -5.71 1.01
CA THR A 23 -20.37 -7.16 1.20
C THR A 23 -19.09 -7.57 1.93
N ASP A 24 -17.97 -6.94 1.59
CA ASP A 24 -16.67 -7.22 2.19
C ASP A 24 -16.66 -6.81 3.67
N LEU A 25 -17.33 -5.70 4.01
CA LEU A 25 -17.54 -5.27 5.40
C LEU A 25 -18.34 -6.28 6.21
N ARG A 26 -19.44 -6.81 5.66
CA ARG A 26 -20.27 -7.82 6.34
C ARG A 26 -19.50 -9.11 6.58
N GLU A 27 -18.71 -9.55 5.60
CA GLU A 27 -17.82 -10.71 5.78
C GLU A 27 -16.75 -10.44 6.86
N ALA A 28 -16.17 -9.25 6.87
CA ALA A 28 -15.19 -8.84 7.86
C ALA A 28 -15.76 -8.76 9.28
N GLU A 29 -17.01 -8.29 9.45
CA GLU A 29 -17.74 -8.27 10.72
C GLU A 29 -18.07 -9.68 11.23
N ALA A 30 -18.47 -10.60 10.34
CA ALA A 30 -18.66 -12.00 10.70
C ALA A 30 -17.35 -12.62 11.19
N MET A 31 -16.24 -12.34 10.51
CA MET A 31 -14.91 -12.81 10.91
C MET A 31 -14.46 -12.21 12.25
N HIS A 32 -14.71 -10.92 12.49
CA HIS A 32 -14.47 -10.29 13.80
C HIS A 32 -15.20 -11.07 14.90
N THR A 33 -16.48 -11.36 14.69
CA THR A 33 -17.33 -12.07 15.66
C THR A 33 -16.78 -13.45 15.96
N LEU A 34 -16.36 -14.20 14.93
CA LEU A 34 -15.74 -15.51 15.11
C LEU A 34 -14.44 -15.43 15.90
N VAL A 35 -13.59 -14.45 15.64
CA VAL A 35 -12.35 -14.26 16.41
C VAL A 35 -12.65 -13.91 17.86
N LEU A 36 -13.59 -13.00 18.12
CA LEU A 36 -13.95 -12.59 19.48
C LEU A 36 -14.46 -13.77 20.31
N LEU A 37 -15.36 -14.58 19.74
CA LEU A 37 -15.94 -15.73 20.42
C LEU A 37 -14.92 -16.85 20.70
N ASN A 38 -13.87 -16.98 19.88
CA ASN A 38 -12.96 -18.12 19.91
C ASN A 38 -11.54 -17.79 20.41
N THR A 39 -11.21 -16.53 20.65
CA THR A 39 -9.85 -16.10 21.05
C THR A 39 -9.37 -16.73 22.36
N ALA A 40 -10.26 -17.14 23.27
CA ALA A 40 -9.92 -17.82 24.51
C ALA A 40 -10.64 -19.17 24.63
N THR A 41 -9.96 -20.20 25.12
CA THR A 41 -10.59 -21.48 25.45
C THR A 41 -10.97 -21.58 26.92
N TYR A 42 -12.13 -22.17 27.19
CA TYR A 42 -12.51 -22.66 28.52
C TYR A 42 -11.36 -23.53 29.10
N PRO A 43 -10.94 -23.33 30.36
CA PRO A 43 -11.64 -22.64 31.45
C PRO A 43 -11.24 -21.17 31.67
N ARG A 44 -10.53 -20.51 30.74
CA ARG A 44 -10.14 -19.10 30.92
C ARG A 44 -11.33 -18.17 30.69
N ASP A 45 -11.30 -16.99 31.33
CA ASP A 45 -12.29 -15.93 31.10
C ASP A 45 -12.32 -15.54 29.61
N LEU A 46 -13.50 -15.24 29.08
CA LEU A 46 -13.62 -14.76 27.71
C LEU A 46 -12.90 -13.40 27.55
N VAL A 47 -12.29 -13.21 26.38
CA VAL A 47 -11.87 -11.88 25.93
C VAL A 47 -13.13 -11.08 25.64
N ARG A 48 -13.27 -9.90 26.26
CA ARG A 48 -14.49 -9.07 26.16
C ARG A 48 -14.51 -8.21 24.91
N ASP A 49 -13.34 -7.86 24.39
CA ASP A 49 -13.20 -6.98 23.24
C ASP A 49 -11.90 -7.25 22.48
N ILE A 50 -11.86 -6.90 21.20
CA ILE A 50 -10.67 -6.96 20.35
C ILE A 50 -10.17 -5.54 20.11
N PHE A 51 -8.91 -5.29 20.44
CA PHE A 51 -8.29 -3.99 20.22
C PHE A 51 -7.49 -3.97 18.91
N TYR A 52 -7.70 -2.94 18.09
CA TYR A 52 -6.94 -2.71 16.86
C TYR A 52 -5.82 -1.70 17.07
N ARG A 53 -4.72 -1.83 16.31
CA ARG A 53 -3.47 -1.07 16.53
C ARG A 53 -3.56 0.46 16.35
N SER A 54 -4.61 0.99 15.72
CA SER A 54 -4.91 2.42 15.74
C SER A 54 -6.39 2.62 16.00
N PHE A 55 -6.72 3.13 17.18
CA PHE A 55 -8.08 3.53 17.53
C PHE A 55 -8.57 4.72 16.66
N ASP A 56 -7.62 5.50 16.13
CA ASP A 56 -7.89 6.68 15.31
C ASP A 56 -7.86 6.35 13.80
N ARG A 57 -9.02 5.90 13.33
CA ARG A 57 -9.71 6.01 12.02
C ARG A 57 -8.95 5.91 10.67
N GLU A 58 -7.67 6.27 10.54
CA GLU A 58 -6.85 6.14 9.30
C GLU A 58 -5.35 5.94 9.56
N TYR A 59 -4.89 6.02 10.81
CA TYR A 59 -3.46 5.92 11.08
C TYR A 59 -2.87 4.54 10.80
N ASP A 60 -3.67 3.49 10.76
CA ASP A 60 -3.24 2.13 10.42
C ASP A 60 -2.84 1.94 8.96
N ILE A 61 -3.42 2.72 8.04
CA ILE A 61 -3.03 2.77 6.62
C ILE A 61 -1.97 3.83 6.32
N THR A 62 -1.64 4.69 7.28
CA THR A 62 -0.52 5.64 7.17
C THR A 62 0.73 5.17 7.92
N HIS A 63 0.61 4.30 8.92
CA HIS A 63 1.73 3.73 9.69
C HIS A 63 2.04 2.30 9.27
N HIS A 64 3.33 2.01 9.14
CA HIS A 64 3.77 0.68 8.73
C HIS A 64 3.64 -0.35 9.85
N VAL A 65 3.39 -1.58 9.44
CA VAL A 65 3.81 -2.79 10.15
C VAL A 65 4.78 -3.57 9.29
N PHE A 66 5.58 -4.42 9.92
CA PHE A 66 6.57 -5.25 9.24
C PHE A 66 6.19 -6.71 9.27
N ARG A 67 6.46 -7.41 8.18
CA ARG A 67 6.41 -8.87 8.14
C ARG A 67 7.71 -9.39 7.57
N TRP A 68 8.31 -10.37 8.21
CA TRP A 68 9.38 -11.14 7.60
C TRP A 68 8.78 -12.41 6.99
N ASP A 69 9.18 -12.76 5.77
CA ASP A 69 8.75 -14.00 5.10
C ASP A 69 9.90 -14.60 4.28
N THR A 70 9.88 -15.92 4.08
CA THR A 70 10.74 -16.59 3.09
C THR A 70 10.18 -16.56 1.68
N THR A 71 8.89 -16.24 1.54
CA THR A 71 8.26 -16.06 0.24
C THR A 71 8.93 -14.90 -0.50
N PRO A 72 9.35 -15.07 -1.77
CA PRO A 72 9.94 -13.99 -2.56
C PRO A 72 8.98 -12.83 -2.78
N TYR A 73 9.51 -11.61 -2.90
CA TYR A 73 8.70 -10.40 -3.00
C TYR A 73 7.84 -10.39 -4.26
N GLU A 74 8.28 -11.04 -5.34
CA GLU A 74 7.49 -11.17 -6.56
C GLU A 74 6.18 -11.92 -6.33
N GLN A 75 6.20 -12.96 -5.49
CA GLN A 75 5.01 -13.74 -5.18
C GLN A 75 4.09 -12.97 -4.22
N VAL A 76 4.66 -12.29 -3.23
CA VAL A 76 3.91 -11.51 -2.25
C VAL A 76 3.31 -10.25 -2.88
N PHE A 77 4.02 -9.55 -3.76
CA PHE A 77 3.48 -8.39 -4.45
C PHE A 77 2.41 -8.78 -5.47
N ALA A 78 2.46 -9.99 -6.05
CA ALA A 78 1.40 -10.48 -6.94
C ALA A 78 0.13 -10.87 -6.18
N ASN A 79 0.27 -11.53 -5.03
CA ASN A 79 -0.85 -12.25 -4.41
C ASN A 79 -1.23 -11.70 -3.03
N GLY A 80 -0.36 -10.97 -2.36
CA GLY A 80 -0.51 -10.65 -0.94
C GLY A 80 -0.16 -11.82 -0.03
N PHE A 81 -0.49 -11.67 1.25
CA PHE A 81 -0.39 -12.72 2.26
C PHE A 81 -1.75 -13.38 2.46
N HIS A 82 -1.78 -14.71 2.39
CA HIS A 82 -2.99 -15.49 2.61
C HIS A 82 -2.82 -16.43 3.79
N THR A 83 -3.90 -16.65 4.52
CA THR A 83 -3.98 -17.71 5.52
C THR A 83 -4.15 -19.07 4.84
N ARG A 84 -3.87 -20.14 5.58
CA ARG A 84 -4.19 -21.49 5.11
C ARG A 84 -5.70 -21.70 5.20
N ARG A 85 -6.27 -22.45 4.25
CA ARG A 85 -7.69 -22.83 4.28
C ARG A 85 -8.00 -23.58 5.58
N GLN A 86 -9.19 -23.32 6.13
CA GLN A 86 -9.67 -23.95 7.36
C GLN A 86 -9.83 -25.48 7.24
N GLU A 87 -10.22 -25.97 6.06
CA GLU A 87 -10.49 -27.40 5.81
C GLU A 87 -11.44 -27.99 6.88
N HIS A 88 -11.04 -29.05 7.60
CA HIS A 88 -11.86 -29.75 8.58
C HIS A 88 -11.73 -29.22 10.02
N MET A 89 -11.03 -28.11 10.24
CA MET A 89 -10.86 -27.56 11.58
C MET A 89 -12.10 -26.81 12.06
N SER A 90 -12.34 -26.86 13.37
CA SER A 90 -13.40 -26.08 13.99
C SER A 90 -13.07 -24.58 13.96
N ASP A 91 -14.10 -23.74 13.93
CA ASP A 91 -13.93 -22.28 14.08
C ASP A 91 -13.22 -21.93 15.40
N LYS A 92 -13.47 -22.75 16.44
CA LYS A 92 -12.83 -22.63 17.75
C LYS A 92 -11.32 -22.73 17.69
N ASP A 93 -10.78 -23.57 16.82
CA ASP A 93 -9.33 -23.73 16.68
C ASP A 93 -8.78 -22.77 15.61
N TYR A 94 -9.52 -22.57 14.51
CA TYR A 94 -9.09 -21.75 13.39
C TYR A 94 -9.00 -20.25 13.73
N CYS A 95 -9.95 -19.75 14.53
CA CYS A 95 -10.06 -18.34 14.92
C CYS A 95 -9.54 -18.06 16.34
N ASN A 96 -8.72 -18.95 16.90
CA ASN A 96 -8.17 -18.81 18.24
C ASN A 96 -6.90 -17.97 18.27
N LEU A 97 -7.01 -16.69 18.61
CA LEU A 97 -5.85 -15.80 18.66
C LEU A 97 -4.86 -16.19 19.79
N GLU A 98 -5.32 -16.57 20.99
CA GLU A 98 -4.43 -16.96 22.09
C GLU A 98 -3.61 -18.20 21.71
N GLN A 99 -4.25 -19.22 21.12
CA GLN A 99 -3.58 -20.41 20.64
C GLN A 99 -2.61 -20.10 19.50
N TYR A 100 -3.03 -19.27 18.55
CA TYR A 100 -2.19 -18.81 17.45
C TYR A 100 -0.87 -18.24 17.99
N VAL A 101 -0.93 -17.22 18.84
CA VAL A 101 0.27 -16.51 19.30
C VAL A 101 1.11 -17.29 20.32
N ASN A 102 0.48 -18.07 21.20
CA ASN A 102 1.20 -18.78 22.25
C ASN A 102 1.72 -20.16 21.85
N HIS A 103 1.04 -20.86 20.94
CA HIS A 103 1.35 -22.24 20.55
C HIS A 103 2.00 -22.34 19.16
N GLY A 104 2.55 -21.22 18.68
CA GLY A 104 3.56 -21.22 17.64
C GLY A 104 3.05 -20.94 16.22
N GLY A 105 1.84 -20.42 16.06
CA GLY A 105 1.37 -19.82 14.80
C GLY A 105 1.74 -18.34 14.67
N GLY A 106 1.72 -17.60 15.77
CA GLY A 106 2.00 -16.17 15.82
C GLY A 106 3.48 -15.89 16.00
N ARG A 107 4.13 -15.57 14.88
CA ARG A 107 5.45 -14.95 14.79
C ARG A 107 5.56 -14.25 13.44
N PRO A 108 6.00 -12.99 13.37
CA PRO A 108 6.24 -12.27 12.12
C PRO A 108 7.38 -12.83 11.23
N LEU A 109 7.69 -14.13 11.32
CA LEU A 109 8.38 -15.01 10.34
C LEU A 109 8.12 -16.48 10.72
N ASP A 110 6.97 -17.04 10.38
CA ASP A 110 6.81 -18.50 10.45
C ASP A 110 5.87 -19.10 9.40
N SER A 111 6.01 -18.66 8.14
CA SER A 111 5.29 -19.27 7.02
C SER A 111 5.61 -20.76 6.81
N THR A 112 6.72 -21.23 7.40
CA THR A 112 7.16 -22.63 7.39
C THR A 112 6.40 -23.56 8.34
N ARG A 113 5.75 -23.03 9.38
CA ARG A 113 4.95 -23.88 10.28
C ARG A 113 3.59 -24.20 9.66
N PRO A 114 3.11 -25.45 9.78
CA PRO A 114 1.79 -25.85 9.31
C PRO A 114 0.68 -25.37 10.25
N THR A 115 0.72 -24.10 10.68
CA THR A 115 -0.33 -23.55 11.52
C THR A 115 -1.47 -23.12 10.62
N ARG A 116 -2.62 -23.74 10.82
CA ARG A 116 -3.83 -23.45 10.08
C ARG A 116 -4.71 -22.56 10.97
N HIS A 117 -4.36 -21.29 11.08
CA HIS A 117 -5.20 -20.30 11.76
C HIS A 117 -5.57 -19.21 10.76
N CYS A 118 -6.61 -18.45 11.06
CA CYS A 118 -7.07 -17.34 10.24
C CYS A 118 -6.20 -16.08 10.36
N PHE A 119 -4.96 -16.17 10.86
CA PHE A 119 -4.14 -15.00 11.16
C PHE A 119 -2.84 -14.94 10.35
N VAL A 120 -2.44 -13.72 9.99
CA VAL A 120 -1.13 -13.35 9.46
C VAL A 120 -0.45 -12.40 10.44
N SER A 121 0.62 -12.85 11.09
CA SER A 121 1.41 -12.02 12.01
C SER A 121 2.26 -10.98 11.28
N THR A 122 2.30 -9.80 11.88
CA THR A 122 3.18 -8.67 11.58
C THR A 122 3.67 -8.05 12.90
N THR A 123 4.60 -7.10 12.84
CA THR A 123 5.16 -6.42 14.01
C THR A 123 5.22 -4.92 13.80
N LEU A 124 4.93 -4.16 14.86
CA LEU A 124 5.20 -2.72 14.93
C LEU A 124 6.69 -2.43 15.23
N ASN A 125 7.41 -3.40 15.79
CA ASN A 125 8.80 -3.25 16.16
C ASN A 125 9.73 -3.36 14.93
N SER A 126 10.12 -2.20 14.39
CA SER A 126 11.08 -2.08 13.28
C SER A 126 12.44 -2.75 13.51
N GLY A 127 12.83 -2.94 14.78
CA GLY A 127 14.05 -3.61 15.21
C GLY A 127 13.91 -5.12 15.38
N TRP A 128 12.68 -5.64 15.42
CA TRP A 128 12.45 -7.07 15.54
C TRP A 128 12.82 -7.80 14.26
N TYR A 129 13.49 -8.93 14.42
CA TYR A 129 13.78 -9.88 13.36
C TYR A 129 13.83 -11.30 13.94
N PRO A 130 13.54 -12.31 13.12
CA PRO A 130 13.40 -13.66 13.60
C PRO A 130 14.75 -14.32 13.89
N SER A 131 14.79 -15.14 14.94
CA SER A 131 15.97 -15.89 15.31
C SER A 131 16.21 -17.08 14.37
N VAL A 132 17.45 -17.31 13.95
CA VAL A 132 17.87 -18.50 13.22
C VAL A 132 18.73 -19.38 14.12
N SER A 133 18.44 -20.67 14.18
CA SER A 133 19.23 -21.63 14.95
C SER A 133 20.48 -22.06 14.21
N THR A 134 21.52 -22.47 14.94
CA THR A 134 22.78 -22.99 14.36
C THR A 134 22.57 -24.20 13.45
N LYS A 135 21.53 -25.01 13.70
CA LYS A 135 21.15 -26.16 12.85
C LYS A 135 20.55 -25.74 11.50
N GLN A 136 19.90 -24.58 11.44
CA GLN A 136 19.32 -24.04 10.22
C GLN A 136 20.35 -23.30 9.36
N GLY A 137 21.50 -22.95 9.94
CA GLY A 137 22.59 -22.28 9.24
C GLY A 137 22.20 -20.86 8.82
N GLU A 138 22.20 -20.64 7.51
CA GLU A 138 21.92 -19.36 6.88
C GLU A 138 20.55 -19.35 6.21
N ARG A 139 19.79 -18.26 6.38
CA ARG A 139 18.47 -18.09 5.78
C ARG A 139 18.34 -16.73 5.12
N VAL A 140 17.95 -16.71 3.86
CA VAL A 140 17.54 -15.48 3.17
C VAL A 140 16.05 -15.27 3.42
N VAL A 141 15.69 -14.06 3.85
CA VAL A 141 14.33 -13.66 4.19
C VAL A 141 14.05 -12.26 3.67
N THR A 142 12.79 -11.99 3.35
CA THR A 142 12.33 -10.69 2.90
C THR A 142 11.60 -10.01 4.05
N ARG A 143 11.95 -8.76 4.35
CA ARG A 143 11.17 -7.88 5.22
C ARG A 143 10.25 -7.03 4.34
N TYR A 144 8.96 -7.18 4.56
CA TYR A 144 7.89 -6.41 3.93
C TYR A 144 7.46 -5.27 4.85
N GLU A 145 7.19 -4.13 4.24
CA GLU A 145 6.59 -2.96 4.87
C GLU A 145 5.16 -2.80 4.35
N ILE A 146 4.20 -2.76 5.28
CA ILE A 146 2.79 -2.95 5.01
C ILE A 146 1.99 -1.81 5.65
N TYR A 147 1.03 -1.28 4.90
CA TYR A 147 0.10 -0.22 5.29
C TYR A 147 -1.32 -0.73 5.01
N ALA A 148 -1.92 -1.40 5.98
CA ALA A 148 -3.17 -2.13 5.82
C ALA A 148 -4.19 -1.68 6.87
N PRO A 149 -5.49 -1.58 6.56
CA PRO A 149 -6.49 -1.27 7.57
C PRO A 149 -6.59 -2.37 8.63
N GLY A 150 -6.93 -1.99 9.87
CA GLY A 150 -7.27 -2.92 10.94
C GLY A 150 -6.06 -3.51 11.68
N GLY A 151 -6.01 -4.85 11.77
CA GLY A 151 -4.98 -5.61 12.50
C GLY A 151 -5.14 -5.58 14.01
N ILE A 152 -5.32 -6.76 14.60
CA ILE A 152 -5.50 -6.98 16.05
C ILE A 152 -4.20 -6.69 16.76
N TRP A 153 -4.22 -5.77 17.72
CA TRP A 153 -3.12 -5.53 18.63
C TRP A 153 -3.14 -6.59 19.72
N VAL A 154 -2.23 -7.57 19.58
CA VAL A 154 -2.26 -8.79 20.38
C VAL A 154 -2.06 -8.50 21.87
N ALA A 155 -1.12 -7.61 22.19
CA ALA A 155 -0.80 -7.25 23.57
C ALA A 155 -2.00 -6.62 24.30
N GLU A 156 -2.70 -5.68 23.66
CA GLU A 156 -3.88 -5.03 24.23
C GLU A 156 -5.07 -6.00 24.33
N THR A 157 -5.24 -6.89 23.35
CA THR A 157 -6.35 -7.86 23.32
C THR A 157 -6.19 -8.98 24.36
N LEU A 158 -4.98 -9.48 24.56
CA LEU A 158 -4.72 -10.63 25.42
C LEU A 158 -4.16 -10.28 26.81
N GLY A 159 -3.63 -9.06 26.99
CA GLY A 159 -2.98 -8.63 28.22
C GLY A 159 -1.93 -9.63 28.70
N ASP A 160 -2.02 -10.02 29.97
CA ASP A 160 -1.11 -10.97 30.62
C ASP A 160 -1.08 -12.38 29.98
N ARG A 161 -2.03 -12.69 29.10
CA ARG A 161 -2.05 -13.96 28.35
C ARG A 161 -1.06 -13.97 27.20
N TYR A 162 -0.58 -12.81 26.76
CA TYR A 162 0.43 -12.69 25.71
C TYR A 162 1.85 -12.72 26.27
N ARG A 163 2.63 -13.74 25.90
CA ARG A 163 3.98 -13.97 26.46
C ARG A 163 5.12 -13.37 25.65
N PHE A 164 4.82 -12.70 24.55
CA PHE A 164 5.82 -12.30 23.55
C PHE A 164 5.80 -10.81 23.25
N SER A 165 5.63 -9.96 24.27
CA SER A 165 5.54 -8.50 24.14
C SER A 165 6.65 -7.86 23.29
N ALA A 166 7.88 -8.41 23.32
CA ALA A 166 8.99 -7.92 22.49
C ALA A 166 8.76 -8.04 20.97
N GLN A 167 7.84 -8.90 20.53
CA GLN A 167 7.44 -9.00 19.12
C GLN A 167 6.52 -7.87 18.69
N ASP A 168 5.87 -7.17 19.63
CA ASP A 168 4.90 -6.10 19.35
C ASP A 168 3.94 -6.46 18.20
N GLU A 169 3.29 -7.62 18.37
CA GLU A 169 2.61 -8.32 17.30
C GLU A 169 1.26 -7.71 16.96
N VAL A 170 1.04 -7.57 15.64
CA VAL A 170 -0.24 -7.22 15.04
C VAL A 170 -0.68 -8.36 14.15
N ALA A 171 -1.84 -8.95 14.45
CA ALA A 171 -2.38 -10.09 13.71
C ALA A 171 -3.50 -9.64 12.76
N PHE A 172 -3.35 -9.92 11.46
CA PHE A 172 -4.40 -9.66 10.47
C PHE A 172 -5.22 -10.92 10.20
N VAL A 173 -6.54 -10.75 10.12
CA VAL A 173 -7.47 -11.86 9.88
C VAL A 173 -7.58 -12.12 8.37
N ASN A 174 -7.59 -13.40 7.98
CA ASN A 174 -7.69 -13.95 6.62
C ASN A 174 -6.60 -13.55 5.62
N GLY A 175 -5.79 -12.53 5.90
CA GLY A 175 -4.68 -12.15 5.05
C GLY A 175 -4.47 -10.65 4.92
N ILE A 176 -3.60 -10.31 3.97
CA ILE A 176 -3.24 -8.94 3.61
C ILE A 176 -3.16 -8.89 2.09
N ALA A 177 -4.06 -8.14 1.47
CA ALA A 177 -4.10 -7.94 0.03
C ALA A 177 -2.83 -7.22 -0.45
N PRO A 178 -2.36 -7.50 -1.69
CA PRO A 178 -1.09 -6.95 -2.19
C PRO A 178 -1.08 -5.41 -2.26
N GLN A 179 -2.24 -4.78 -2.40
CA GLN A 179 -2.39 -3.33 -2.48
C GLN A 179 -1.96 -2.62 -1.18
N TYR A 180 -1.95 -3.34 -0.05
CA TYR A 180 -1.49 -2.81 1.23
C TYR A 180 0.02 -3.03 1.48
N ILE A 181 0.73 -3.70 0.57
CA ILE A 181 2.14 -4.06 0.74
C ILE A 181 2.98 -3.10 -0.11
N ARG A 182 3.70 -2.17 0.54
CA ARG A 182 4.42 -1.09 -0.16
C ARG A 182 5.78 -1.53 -0.69
N SER A 183 6.57 -2.15 0.19
CA SER A 183 7.97 -2.39 -0.13
C SER A 183 8.52 -3.67 0.49
N ALA A 184 9.65 -4.12 -0.05
CA ALA A 184 10.36 -5.30 0.37
C ALA A 184 11.88 -5.05 0.39
N GLN A 185 12.54 -5.59 1.40
CA GLN A 185 14.00 -5.58 1.55
C GLN A 185 14.50 -7.00 1.84
N VAL A 186 15.56 -7.42 1.16
CA VAL A 186 16.09 -8.78 1.29
C VAL A 186 17.24 -8.81 2.29
N PHE A 187 17.15 -9.71 3.26
CA PHE A 187 18.14 -9.90 4.31
C PHE A 187 18.62 -11.35 4.38
N ARG A 188 19.83 -11.49 4.87
CA ARG A 188 20.52 -12.71 5.21
C ARG A 188 20.59 -12.79 6.73
N LEU A 189 19.99 -13.84 7.28
CA LEU A 189 20.01 -14.14 8.71
C LEU A 189 20.94 -15.33 8.94
N GLN A 190 21.86 -15.18 9.87
CA GLN A 190 22.83 -16.20 10.22
C GLN A 190 22.91 -16.36 11.74
N ALA A 191 23.01 -17.59 12.20
CA ALA A 191 23.27 -17.86 13.61
C ALA A 191 24.67 -17.34 14.02
N SER A 192 24.74 -16.65 15.17
CA SER A 192 25.97 -16.14 15.76
C SER A 192 25.94 -16.44 17.27
N GLY A 193 26.33 -17.67 17.62
CA GLY A 193 26.18 -18.19 18.98
C GLY A 193 24.70 -18.26 19.39
N GLN A 194 24.34 -17.55 20.46
CA GLN A 194 22.94 -17.42 20.93
C GLN A 194 22.14 -16.32 20.21
N HIS A 195 22.80 -15.50 19.39
CA HIS A 195 22.20 -14.38 18.70
C HIS A 195 22.02 -14.68 17.21
N THR A 196 21.22 -13.85 16.53
CA THR A 196 21.09 -13.88 15.08
C THR A 196 21.70 -12.61 14.51
N ARG A 197 22.66 -12.77 13.60
CA ARG A 197 23.22 -11.69 12.80
C ARG A 197 22.29 -11.46 11.61
N ARG A 198 21.94 -10.19 11.38
CA ARG A 198 21.11 -9.74 10.26
C ARG A 198 21.95 -8.86 9.35
N GLU A 199 21.99 -9.19 8.07
CA GLU A 199 22.72 -8.46 7.04
C GLU A 199 21.81 -8.21 5.84
N ARG A 200 21.86 -7.02 5.24
CA ARG A 200 21.15 -6.77 3.97
C ARG A 200 21.87 -7.53 2.86
N VAL A 201 21.11 -8.19 1.98
CA VAL A 201 21.70 -8.84 0.79
C VAL A 201 22.15 -7.80 -0.23
N ASN A 202 21.41 -6.70 -0.35
CA ASN A 202 21.73 -5.56 -1.19
C ASN A 202 21.15 -4.29 -0.57
N ASN A 203 21.51 -3.12 -1.12
CA ASN A 203 20.97 -1.83 -0.68
C ASN A 203 19.73 -1.43 -1.52
N ILE A 204 18.96 -2.40 -2.02
CA ILE A 204 17.77 -2.18 -2.83
C ILE A 204 16.53 -2.22 -1.93
N ILE A 205 15.60 -1.31 -2.19
CA ILE A 205 14.22 -1.39 -1.74
C ILE A 205 13.34 -1.68 -2.96
N TYR A 206 12.72 -2.85 -2.95
CA TYR A 206 11.76 -3.24 -3.98
C TYR A 206 10.42 -2.61 -3.64
N VAL A 207 9.90 -1.75 -4.52
CA VAL A 207 8.63 -1.06 -4.33
C VAL A 207 7.57 -1.74 -5.18
N ASN A 208 6.45 -2.09 -4.56
CA ASN A 208 5.31 -2.68 -5.25
C ASN A 208 4.56 -1.58 -6.03
N GLY A 209 4.58 -1.65 -7.36
CA GLY A 209 3.83 -0.70 -8.19
C GLY A 209 2.32 -0.86 -8.10
N GLY A 210 1.82 -1.97 -7.56
CA GLY A 210 0.40 -2.17 -7.25
C GLY A 210 -0.01 -1.68 -5.86
N PHE A 211 0.88 -1.03 -5.11
CA PHE A 211 0.57 -0.48 -3.79
C PHE A 211 -0.47 0.64 -3.91
N ASN A 212 -1.63 0.42 -3.31
CA ASN A 212 -2.73 1.36 -3.26
C ASN A 212 -3.57 1.10 -1.99
N PRO A 213 -3.17 1.64 -0.83
CA PRO A 213 -3.82 1.37 0.45
C PRO A 213 -5.14 2.15 0.63
N GLN A 214 -5.67 2.79 -0.42
CA GLN A 214 -6.91 3.57 -0.35
C GLN A 214 -8.05 2.71 0.21
N SER A 215 -8.71 3.19 1.26
CA SER A 215 -9.88 2.55 1.86
C SER A 215 -10.90 3.61 2.24
N PHE A 216 -12.14 3.41 1.77
CA PHE A 216 -13.46 4.02 2.10
C PHE A 216 -13.62 5.51 2.45
N TYR A 217 -12.66 6.14 3.11
CA TYR A 217 -12.85 7.43 3.76
C TYR A 217 -12.48 8.58 2.82
N ALA A 218 -13.47 8.95 2.01
CA ALA A 218 -13.80 10.33 1.66
C ALA A 218 -12.67 11.33 1.35
N ASP A 219 -11.70 10.93 0.53
CA ASP A 219 -11.02 11.78 -0.46
C ASP A 219 -10.36 10.83 -1.46
N GLU A 220 -10.44 11.05 -2.76
CA GLU A 220 -9.76 10.18 -3.76
C GLU A 220 -8.23 10.28 -3.71
N ARG A 221 -7.70 10.94 -2.69
CA ARG A 221 -6.29 11.19 -2.42
C ARG A 221 -5.65 9.96 -1.77
N MET A 222 -4.39 9.74 -2.11
CA MET A 222 -3.58 8.69 -1.48
C MET A 222 -3.29 9.11 -0.04
N PRO A 223 -3.42 8.21 0.96
CA PRO A 223 -3.09 8.54 2.34
C PRO A 223 -1.61 8.93 2.44
N GLU A 224 -1.31 10.02 3.15
CA GLU A 224 0.08 10.43 3.40
C GLU A 224 0.78 9.39 4.27
N ILE A 225 1.63 8.58 3.64
CA ILE A 225 2.40 7.55 4.34
C ILE A 225 3.37 8.19 5.33
N THR A 226 3.26 7.82 6.61
CA THR A 226 4.18 8.27 7.63
C THR A 226 5.45 7.41 7.62
N ARG A 227 6.60 8.09 7.57
CA ARG A 227 7.95 7.52 7.77
C ARG A 227 8.23 6.28 6.90
N PRO A 228 8.05 6.37 5.56
CA PRO A 228 8.40 5.26 4.67
C PRO A 228 9.88 4.92 4.79
N ILE A 229 10.21 3.63 4.76
CA ILE A 229 11.61 3.20 4.64
C ILE A 229 12.21 3.76 3.35
N LYS A 230 13.26 4.57 3.51
CA LYS A 230 14.06 5.17 2.43
C LYS A 230 15.56 5.10 2.69
N LEU A 231 15.93 5.03 3.97
CA LEU A 231 17.31 5.17 4.43
C LEU A 231 17.82 3.87 5.04
N TYR A 232 19.13 3.70 4.99
CA TYR A 232 19.85 2.68 5.73
C TYR A 232 21.11 3.23 6.37
N GLN A 233 21.57 2.61 7.45
CA GLN A 233 22.90 2.85 7.99
C GLN A 233 23.90 1.88 7.36
N ASP A 234 24.94 2.41 6.71
CA ASP A 234 26.01 1.63 6.13
C ASP A 234 26.81 0.90 7.24
N PRO A 235 26.99 -0.43 7.13
CA PRO A 235 27.62 -1.19 8.20
C PRO A 235 29.12 -0.86 8.37
N THR A 236 29.79 -0.39 7.31
CA THR A 236 31.23 -0.11 7.25
C THR A 236 31.52 1.33 7.66
N THR A 237 30.85 2.30 7.04
CA THR A 237 31.09 3.74 7.24
C THR A 237 30.26 4.33 8.38
N LYS A 238 29.23 3.61 8.84
CA LYS A 238 28.22 4.07 9.82
C LYS A 238 27.38 5.27 9.38
N LYS A 239 27.55 5.73 8.12
CA LYS A 239 26.78 6.83 7.54
C LYS A 239 25.35 6.40 7.20
N ILE A 240 24.44 7.37 7.18
CA ILE A 240 23.07 7.18 6.73
C ILE A 240 23.04 7.46 5.22
N GLU A 241 22.51 6.52 4.44
CA GLU A 241 22.49 6.55 2.98
C GLU A 241 21.10 6.15 2.45
N ASN A 242 20.81 6.54 1.20
CA ASN A 242 19.55 6.19 0.52
C ASN A 242 19.59 4.76 -0.01
N LEU A 243 18.47 4.05 0.14
CA LEU A 243 18.24 2.78 -0.55
C LEU A 243 18.03 3.04 -2.04
N ILE A 244 18.53 2.13 -2.87
CA ILE A 244 18.27 2.12 -4.32
C ILE A 244 16.84 1.64 -4.53
N VAL A 245 16.00 2.48 -5.13
CA VAL A 245 14.60 2.13 -5.38
C VAL A 245 14.49 1.31 -6.67
N GLN A 246 13.83 0.15 -6.59
CA GLN A 246 13.48 -0.64 -7.75
C GLN A 246 11.98 -0.94 -7.74
N ILE A 247 11.25 -0.44 -8.74
CA ILE A 247 9.81 -0.66 -8.85
C ILE A 247 9.55 -2.02 -9.50
N TRP A 248 8.66 -2.80 -8.88
CA TRP A 248 8.21 -4.08 -9.38
C TRP A 248 6.72 -4.05 -9.71
N ASN A 249 6.39 -4.48 -10.92
CA ASN A 249 5.02 -4.55 -11.44
C ASN A 249 4.66 -6.02 -11.73
N PRO A 250 3.65 -6.61 -11.06
CA PRO A 250 3.29 -8.01 -11.24
C PRO A 250 2.92 -8.35 -12.69
N SER A 251 3.24 -9.56 -13.14
CA SER A 251 2.86 -10.04 -14.47
C SER A 251 1.34 -10.15 -14.68
N GLN A 252 0.56 -10.32 -13.59
CA GLN A 252 -0.90 -10.21 -13.62
C GLN A 252 -1.39 -8.76 -13.80
N MET A 253 -0.57 -7.76 -13.45
CA MET A 253 -0.73 -6.37 -13.92
C MET A 253 -0.17 -6.16 -15.35
N ARG A 254 0.63 -7.11 -15.89
CA ARG A 254 1.12 -7.11 -17.28
C ARG A 254 0.16 -7.76 -18.30
N ARG A 255 -0.96 -8.38 -17.90
CA ARG A 255 -2.11 -8.73 -18.77
C ARG A 255 -3.37 -8.73 -17.90
N LYS A 256 -4.20 -7.68 -17.81
CA LYS A 256 -4.83 -6.85 -18.84
C LYS A 256 -4.90 -5.41 -18.24
N ARG A 257 -3.92 -4.53 -18.48
CA ARG A 257 -4.37 -3.24 -19.04
C ARG A 257 -5.08 -3.73 -20.28
N GLU A 258 -6.39 -3.64 -20.33
CA GLU A 258 -7.02 -3.79 -21.63
C GLU A 258 -6.26 -2.83 -22.52
N ILE A 259 -5.46 -3.40 -23.41
CA ILE A 259 -5.20 -2.86 -24.73
C ILE A 259 -6.55 -2.93 -25.47
N ASN A 260 -7.59 -2.37 -24.87
CA ASN A 260 -8.32 -1.32 -25.51
C ASN A 260 -7.31 -0.15 -25.53
N ILE A 261 -6.38 -0.09 -26.48
CA ILE A 261 -6.67 0.60 -27.75
C ILE A 261 -8.17 0.53 -28.10
N LYS A 262 -9.04 1.04 -27.21
CA LYS A 262 -10.25 1.68 -27.61
C LYS A 262 -9.68 2.96 -28.17
N TYR A 263 -9.88 3.18 -29.46
CA TYR A 263 -10.06 4.52 -29.96
C TYR A 263 -10.84 5.28 -28.89
N VAL A 264 -10.12 6.17 -28.21
CA VAL A 264 -10.49 6.63 -26.89
C VAL A 264 -11.71 7.53 -27.07
N ASN A 265 -12.89 6.98 -26.81
CA ASN A 265 -14.14 7.73 -26.80
C ASN A 265 -14.22 8.41 -25.43
N TYR A 266 -13.88 9.70 -25.40
CA TYR A 266 -13.93 10.61 -24.25
C TYR A 266 -15.24 10.50 -23.44
N LYS A 267 -16.33 10.05 -24.06
CA LYS A 267 -17.63 9.86 -23.39
C LYS A 267 -17.57 8.81 -22.27
N ALA A 268 -16.71 7.80 -22.42
CA ALA A 268 -16.47 6.81 -21.37
C ALA A 268 -15.76 7.37 -20.13
N PHE A 269 -14.99 8.47 -20.26
CA PHE A 269 -14.30 9.10 -19.12
C PHE A 269 -15.29 9.79 -18.17
N MET A 270 -16.36 10.36 -18.73
CA MET A 270 -17.44 10.99 -17.97
C MET A 270 -18.38 9.94 -17.34
N ASP A 271 -18.59 8.81 -18.03
CA ASP A 271 -19.48 7.73 -17.55
C ASP A 271 -18.82 6.83 -16.48
N ASP A 272 -17.49 6.67 -16.49
CA ASP A 272 -16.73 5.88 -15.50
C ASP A 272 -16.35 6.67 -14.22
N GLY A 273 -16.80 7.93 -14.10
CA GLY A 273 -16.63 8.74 -12.88
C GLY A 273 -15.20 9.18 -12.59
N ILE A 274 -14.32 9.21 -13.58
CA ILE A 274 -12.94 9.70 -13.42
C ILE A 274 -13.00 11.22 -13.23
N LEU A 275 -12.65 11.70 -12.02
CA LEU A 275 -12.56 13.12 -11.75
C LEU A 275 -11.42 13.74 -12.56
N ILE A 276 -11.75 14.81 -13.28
CA ILE A 276 -10.77 15.70 -13.88
C ILE A 276 -10.34 16.68 -12.78
N ASP A 277 -9.08 16.61 -12.40
CA ASP A 277 -8.53 17.49 -11.35
C ASP A 277 -8.27 18.89 -11.93
N ALA A 278 -7.65 18.95 -13.11
CA ALA A 278 -7.37 20.20 -13.80
C ALA A 278 -7.44 20.04 -15.32
N ALA A 279 -7.74 21.14 -16.02
CA ALA A 279 -7.64 21.19 -17.47
C ALA A 279 -7.24 22.59 -17.93
N PHE A 280 -6.47 22.66 -19.01
CA PHE A 280 -6.13 23.93 -19.65
C PHE A 280 -5.95 23.76 -21.16
N ARG A 281 -6.20 24.86 -21.90
CA ARG A 281 -6.17 24.85 -23.36
C ARG A 281 -4.75 24.60 -23.90
N SER A 282 -4.63 23.74 -24.90
CA SER A 282 -3.38 23.56 -25.65
C SER A 282 -3.06 24.79 -26.50
N SER A 283 -1.82 24.88 -26.97
CA SER A 283 -1.39 25.89 -27.95
C SER A 283 -1.99 25.65 -29.34
N ARG A 284 -2.50 24.45 -29.60
CA ARG A 284 -3.17 24.07 -30.84
C ARG A 284 -4.69 24.29 -30.74
N GLU A 285 -5.31 24.59 -31.88
CA GLU A 285 -6.76 24.77 -31.95
C GLU A 285 -7.49 23.50 -31.56
N ASP A 286 -8.61 23.69 -30.86
CA ASP A 286 -9.52 22.64 -30.41
C ASP A 286 -8.90 21.56 -29.52
N GLU A 287 -7.69 21.78 -29.00
CA GLU A 287 -6.99 20.85 -28.11
C GLU A 287 -6.92 21.37 -26.67
N MET A 288 -6.99 20.47 -25.68
CA MET A 288 -6.81 20.77 -24.26
C MET A 288 -6.04 19.66 -23.54
N TYR A 289 -5.20 20.06 -22.59
CA TYR A 289 -4.61 19.15 -21.62
C TYR A 289 -5.60 18.93 -20.48
N VAL A 290 -5.79 17.66 -20.11
CA VAL A 290 -6.64 17.21 -19.01
C VAL A 290 -5.77 16.39 -18.06
N PHE A 291 -5.79 16.73 -16.78
CA PHE A 291 -5.00 16.09 -15.74
C PHE A 291 -5.91 15.28 -14.82
N MET A 292 -5.46 14.06 -14.52
CA MET A 292 -6.15 13.07 -13.69
C MET A 292 -5.08 12.45 -12.80
N LYS A 293 -5.00 12.91 -11.55
CA LYS A 293 -3.93 12.60 -10.60
C LYS A 293 -2.57 12.86 -11.26
N ASN A 294 -1.67 11.88 -11.22
CA ASN A 294 -0.34 11.98 -11.80
C ASN A 294 -0.28 11.64 -13.31
N GLU A 295 -1.43 11.52 -13.97
CA GLU A 295 -1.55 11.28 -15.40
C GLU A 295 -2.17 12.50 -16.12
N TYR A 296 -1.90 12.62 -17.41
CA TYR A 296 -2.54 13.61 -18.26
C TYR A 296 -2.87 13.05 -19.64
N ALA A 297 -3.86 13.62 -20.30
CA ALA A 297 -4.20 13.39 -21.69
C ALA A 297 -4.36 14.72 -22.44
N LEU A 298 -3.99 14.74 -23.72
CA LEU A 298 -4.28 15.81 -24.66
C LEU A 298 -5.47 15.40 -25.49
N ILE A 299 -6.54 16.18 -25.45
CA ILE A 299 -7.82 15.88 -26.11
C ILE A 299 -8.11 16.95 -27.14
N ASN A 300 -8.50 16.56 -28.34
CA ASN A 300 -9.17 17.44 -29.28
C ASN A 300 -10.68 17.35 -29.03
N TYR A 301 -11.32 18.44 -28.60
CA TYR A 301 -12.73 18.47 -28.20
C TYR A 301 -13.69 18.85 -29.33
N ALA A 302 -13.20 19.00 -30.57
CA ALA A 302 -13.95 19.22 -31.81
C ALA A 302 -15.24 20.07 -31.63
N PRO A 303 -15.12 21.36 -31.27
CA PRO A 303 -16.26 22.19 -30.91
C PRO A 303 -17.29 22.25 -32.05
N GLY A 304 -18.52 21.84 -31.77
CA GLY A 304 -19.62 21.83 -32.76
C GLY A 304 -19.65 20.60 -33.68
N GLY A 305 -18.75 19.63 -33.49
CA GLY A 305 -18.73 18.35 -34.20
C GLY A 305 -18.88 17.14 -33.28
N THR A 306 -18.64 15.94 -33.81
CA THR A 306 -18.65 14.66 -33.08
C THR A 306 -17.36 13.86 -33.27
N TYR A 307 -16.29 14.54 -33.68
CA TYR A 307 -15.00 13.93 -34.06
C TYR A 307 -13.93 14.10 -32.97
N ASP A 308 -14.36 14.40 -31.76
CA ASP A 308 -13.46 14.59 -30.64
C ASP A 308 -12.76 13.29 -30.26
N ARG A 309 -11.49 13.45 -29.89
CA ARG A 309 -10.53 12.35 -29.79
C ARG A 309 -9.41 12.68 -28.82
N VAL A 310 -8.83 11.65 -28.23
CA VAL A 310 -7.54 11.79 -27.54
C VAL A 310 -6.44 11.90 -28.58
N VAL A 311 -5.72 13.02 -28.54
CA VAL A 311 -4.57 13.33 -29.41
C VAL A 311 -3.29 12.71 -28.85
N ASN A 312 -3.10 12.72 -27.53
CA ASN A 312 -1.93 12.16 -26.87
C ASN A 312 -2.25 11.71 -25.43
N GLY A 313 -1.62 10.65 -24.92
CA GLY A 313 -1.89 10.08 -23.58
C GLY A 313 -3.03 9.05 -23.51
N PRO A 314 -3.42 8.62 -22.29
CA PRO A 314 -2.91 9.10 -21.00
C PRO A 314 -1.45 8.68 -20.74
N HIS A 315 -0.65 9.63 -20.27
CA HIS A 315 0.75 9.43 -19.87
C HIS A 315 0.98 9.98 -18.48
N LEU A 316 1.99 9.46 -17.78
CA LEU A 316 2.45 10.08 -16.55
C LEU A 316 2.96 11.49 -16.86
N ILE A 317 2.64 12.44 -15.97
CA ILE A 317 3.08 13.83 -16.11
C ILE A 317 4.61 13.88 -16.15
N CYS A 318 5.29 13.12 -15.29
CA CYS A 318 6.75 13.09 -15.24
C CYS A 318 7.42 12.55 -16.52
N ASP A 319 6.75 11.67 -17.26
CA ASP A 319 7.30 11.10 -18.50
C ASP A 319 7.28 12.12 -19.66
N SER A 320 6.25 12.96 -19.71
CA SER A 320 6.08 13.91 -20.82
C SER A 320 6.48 15.34 -20.47
N PHE A 321 6.59 15.64 -19.18
CA PHE A 321 7.10 16.90 -18.66
C PHE A 321 8.30 16.63 -17.74
N PRO A 322 9.51 16.36 -18.29
CA PRO A 322 10.68 15.98 -17.51
C PRO A 322 11.05 16.96 -16.39
N SER A 323 10.78 18.26 -16.57
CA SER A 323 11.03 19.28 -15.55
C SER A 323 10.15 19.16 -14.29
N LEU A 324 9.02 18.45 -14.40
CA LEU A 324 8.11 18.18 -13.28
C LEU A 324 8.46 16.86 -12.60
N SER A 325 9.39 16.07 -13.16
CA SER A 325 9.86 14.82 -12.56
C SER A 325 10.53 15.10 -11.20
N GLY A 326 10.14 14.35 -10.17
CA GLY A 326 10.62 14.56 -8.80
C GLY A 326 10.00 15.78 -8.09
N THR A 327 9.00 16.43 -8.67
CA THR A 327 8.22 17.51 -8.04
C THR A 327 6.83 17.03 -7.66
N THR A 328 6.16 17.70 -6.72
CA THR A 328 4.78 17.37 -6.32
C THR A 328 3.83 17.32 -7.53
N PHE A 329 4.01 18.21 -8.50
CA PHE A 329 3.17 18.27 -9.70
C PHE A 329 3.32 17.04 -10.61
N GLY A 330 4.53 16.50 -10.75
CA GLY A 330 4.79 15.31 -11.58
C GLY A 330 4.53 13.98 -10.89
N GLU A 331 4.68 13.94 -9.57
CA GLU A 331 4.52 12.71 -8.77
C GLU A 331 3.10 12.53 -8.21
N HIS A 332 2.40 13.64 -7.90
CA HIS A 332 1.11 13.62 -7.22
C HIS A 332 -0.04 14.22 -8.03
N GLY A 333 0.26 14.98 -9.09
CA GLY A 333 -0.75 15.54 -9.98
C GLY A 333 -0.98 17.04 -9.83
N ILE A 334 -1.88 17.56 -10.66
CA ILE A 334 -2.24 18.98 -10.74
C ILE A 334 -3.72 19.13 -10.36
N ASP A 335 -3.98 19.82 -9.26
CA ASP A 335 -5.33 20.03 -8.69
C ASP A 335 -6.09 21.18 -9.34
N CYS A 336 -5.36 22.14 -9.93
CA CYS A 336 -5.96 23.28 -10.62
C CYS A 336 -4.95 23.84 -11.62
N ALA A 337 -5.44 24.35 -12.74
CA ALA A 337 -4.61 25.02 -13.73
C ALA A 337 -5.40 26.13 -14.44
N PHE A 338 -4.70 27.19 -14.87
CA PHE A 338 -5.26 28.17 -15.79
C PHE A 338 -4.20 28.75 -16.71
N THR A 339 -4.57 28.95 -17.97
CA THR A 339 -3.70 29.58 -18.98
C THR A 339 -3.64 31.07 -18.78
N THR A 340 -2.49 31.67 -19.07
CA THR A 340 -2.40 33.13 -19.18
C THR A 340 -2.84 33.59 -20.57
N HIS A 341 -3.12 34.88 -20.74
CA HIS A 341 -3.54 35.46 -22.01
C HIS A 341 -2.39 35.64 -23.03
N TYR A 342 -1.14 35.40 -22.61
CA TYR A 342 0.06 35.64 -23.40
C TYR A 342 0.90 34.35 -23.41
N ASP A 343 1.41 33.96 -24.59
CA ASP A 343 2.30 32.81 -24.77
C ASP A 343 1.70 31.43 -24.38
N ASN A 344 2.53 30.38 -24.47
CA ASN A 344 2.18 29.02 -24.07
C ASN A 344 2.43 28.82 -22.57
N GLU A 345 1.97 29.76 -21.74
CA GLU A 345 2.23 29.76 -20.29
C GLU A 345 0.96 29.46 -19.47
N CYS A 346 1.11 28.58 -18.49
CA CYS A 346 0.04 28.14 -17.59
C CYS A 346 0.50 28.20 -16.13
N PHE A 347 -0.40 28.59 -15.23
CA PHE A 347 -0.20 28.40 -13.80
C PHE A 347 -0.85 27.09 -13.37
N ILE A 348 -0.10 26.27 -12.63
CA ILE A 348 -0.53 24.99 -12.10
C ILE A 348 -0.42 24.99 -10.58
N PHE A 349 -1.36 24.32 -9.93
CA PHE A 349 -1.47 24.25 -8.48
C PHE A 349 -1.62 22.80 -8.04
N SER A 350 -0.96 22.44 -6.94
CA SER A 350 -1.04 21.11 -6.33
C SER A 350 -0.86 21.27 -4.82
N GLY A 351 -1.91 20.97 -4.06
CA GLY A 351 -2.03 21.31 -2.64
C GLY A 351 -1.87 22.81 -2.40
N ASN A 352 -0.84 23.19 -1.64
CA ASN A 352 -0.48 24.58 -1.34
C ASN A 352 0.64 25.14 -2.23
N LEU A 353 1.04 24.40 -3.27
CA LEU A 353 2.13 24.78 -4.18
C LEU A 353 1.57 25.37 -5.47
N CYS A 354 2.30 26.35 -6.02
CA CYS A 354 2.02 27.03 -7.28
C CYS A 354 3.27 26.99 -8.15
N ALA A 355 3.11 26.70 -9.44
CA ALA A 355 4.19 26.82 -10.42
C ALA A 355 3.66 27.44 -11.72
N LYS A 356 4.51 28.26 -12.35
CA LYS A 356 4.31 28.71 -13.72
C LYS A 356 5.06 27.77 -14.67
N ILE A 357 4.37 27.23 -15.66
CA ILE A 357 4.92 26.32 -16.67
C ILE A 357 4.76 26.91 -18.08
N ASP A 358 5.73 26.64 -18.94
CA ASP A 358 5.67 26.84 -20.39
C ASP A 358 5.43 25.49 -21.07
N TYR A 359 4.25 25.32 -21.66
CA TYR A 359 3.79 24.08 -22.29
C TYR A 359 3.96 24.09 -23.82
N ALA A 360 4.80 24.96 -24.37
CA ALA A 360 5.05 25.01 -25.80
C ALA A 360 5.54 23.64 -26.35
N PRO A 361 5.03 23.20 -27.51
CA PRO A 361 5.45 21.93 -28.08
C PRO A 361 6.92 21.97 -28.50
N GLY A 362 7.77 21.18 -27.84
CA GLY A 362 9.19 21.00 -28.20
C GLY A 362 10.19 21.72 -27.29
N THR A 363 9.77 22.45 -26.27
CA THR A 363 10.68 23.04 -25.27
C THR A 363 10.92 22.05 -24.12
N ILE A 364 12.13 21.50 -24.07
CA ILE A 364 12.63 20.69 -22.92
C ILE A 364 13.00 21.54 -21.70
N ASN A 365 12.98 22.87 -21.85
CA ASN A 365 13.32 23.82 -20.78
C ASN A 365 12.06 24.52 -20.29
N LEU A 366 11.55 23.99 -19.18
CA LEU A 366 10.47 24.59 -18.42
C LEU A 366 11.08 25.52 -17.38
N VAL A 367 10.80 26.82 -17.48
CA VAL A 367 11.26 27.81 -16.49
C VAL A 367 10.25 27.84 -15.35
N ILE A 368 10.55 27.14 -14.26
CA ILE A 368 9.80 27.25 -13.01
C ILE A 368 10.12 28.63 -12.42
N LYS A 369 9.20 29.58 -12.54
CA LYS A 369 9.21 30.80 -11.70
C LYS A 369 8.28 30.55 -10.51
N MET A 370 8.87 30.19 -9.38
CA MET A 370 8.17 30.26 -8.10
C MET A 370 8.08 31.75 -7.68
N PRO A 371 6.90 32.28 -7.35
CA PRO A 371 6.79 33.57 -6.69
C PRO A 371 7.38 33.56 -5.27
#